data_AF-A0ABD7TXX0-F1
#
_entry.id   AF-A0ABD7TXX0-F1
#
_cell.length_a   1.000
_cell.length_b   1.000
_cell.length_c   1.000
_cell.angle_alpha   90.00
_cell.angle_beta   90.00
_cell.angle_gamma   90.00
#
_symmetry.space_group_name_H-M   'P 1'
#
loop_
_entity.id
_entity.type
_entity.pdbx_description
1 polymer ?
#
loop_
_entity_poly.entity_id
_entity_poly.type
_entity_poly.pdbx_seq_one_letter_code
_entity_poly.pdbx_strand_id
1 'polypeptide(L)'
;MVAGFALFVLLLVVVLQMDRLDIAAIMEGEEYVEEMLDIFIEDTTKELSEMRDASSMRKYVKLGRIIHKTAPLWEMIRINISRRELKGTIAMPLEKWGGISDERIEKLIEAVEQAVEKVKK
;
A
#
# COMPACT_ATOMS: atom_id res chain seq x y z
N MET A 1 -12.90 11.69 -16.28
CA MET A 1 -12.67 10.66 -15.24
C MET A 1 -11.26 10.81 -14.67
N VAL A 2 -10.96 11.91 -13.96
CA VAL A 2 -9.63 12.13 -13.34
C VAL A 2 -9.73 12.83 -11.97
N ALA A 3 -10.88 13.41 -11.61
CA ALA A 3 -11.07 14.05 -10.30
C ALA A 3 -11.37 13.05 -9.15
N GLY A 4 -11.83 11.82 -9.46
CA GLY A 4 -12.24 10.84 -8.44
C GLY A 4 -11.07 10.16 -7.72
N PHE A 5 -9.96 9.88 -8.42
CA PHE A 5 -8.87 9.06 -7.86
C PHE A 5 -8.10 9.80 -6.74
N ALA A 6 -7.91 11.12 -6.86
CA ALA A 6 -7.22 11.91 -5.85
C ALA A 6 -8.06 12.13 -4.58
N LEU A 7 -9.37 12.32 -4.72
CA LEU A 7 -10.30 12.43 -3.59
C LEU A 7 -10.46 11.08 -2.88
N PHE A 8 -10.51 9.99 -3.66
CA PHE A 8 -10.57 8.61 -3.16
C PHE A 8 -9.32 8.24 -2.33
N VAL A 9 -8.13 8.59 -2.81
CA VAL A 9 -6.88 8.39 -2.06
C VAL A 9 -6.85 9.24 -0.78
N LEU A 10 -7.39 10.46 -0.79
CA LEU A 10 -7.45 11.34 0.38
C LEU A 10 -8.43 10.84 1.44
N LEU A 11 -9.56 10.26 1.02
CA LEU A 11 -10.49 9.54 1.90
C LEU A 11 -9.78 8.34 2.56
N LEU A 12 -9.01 7.58 1.76
CA LEU A 12 -8.22 6.44 2.19
C LEU A 12 -7.16 6.78 3.25
N VAL A 13 -6.54 7.96 3.19
CA VAL A 13 -5.60 8.46 4.21
C VAL A 13 -6.26 8.66 5.56
N VAL A 14 -7.48 9.19 5.55
CA VAL A 14 -8.24 9.43 6.78
C VAL A 14 -8.75 8.08 7.33
N VAL A 15 -9.23 7.22 6.44
CA VAL A 15 -9.77 5.88 6.71
C VAL A 15 -8.74 4.91 7.30
N LEU A 16 -7.48 4.91 6.85
CA LEU A 16 -6.44 4.00 7.36
C LEU A 16 -5.93 4.32 8.78
N GLN A 17 -6.35 5.47 9.34
CA GLN A 17 -6.07 5.85 10.72
C GLN A 17 -7.21 5.51 11.70
N MET A 18 -8.34 4.98 11.23
CA MET A 18 -9.56 4.79 12.03
C MET A 18 -10.06 3.34 11.96
N ASP A 19 -10.86 2.90 12.94
CA ASP A 19 -11.46 1.56 12.96
C ASP A 19 -12.62 1.47 11.94
N ARG A 20 -13.00 0.24 11.54
CA ARG A 20 -14.06 -0.03 10.52
C ARG A 20 -15.37 0.76 10.71
N LEU A 21 -15.69 1.12 11.95
CA LEU A 21 -16.88 1.90 12.31
C LEU A 21 -16.79 3.37 11.87
N ASP A 22 -15.60 3.96 11.90
CA ASP A 22 -15.35 5.33 11.47
C ASP A 22 -15.31 5.46 9.93
N ILE A 23 -14.96 4.36 9.25
CA ILE A 23 -14.98 4.25 7.78
C ILE A 23 -16.42 4.35 7.26
N ALA A 24 -17.35 3.62 7.88
CA ALA A 24 -18.77 3.67 7.53
C ALA A 24 -19.38 5.06 7.75
N ALA A 25 -18.92 5.79 8.77
CA ALA A 25 -19.41 7.12 9.10
C ALA A 25 -18.94 8.21 8.10
N ILE A 26 -17.72 8.10 7.56
CA ILE A 26 -17.21 9.04 6.55
C ILE A 26 -17.84 8.81 5.18
N MET A 27 -18.23 7.57 4.90
CA MET A 27 -18.83 7.15 3.64
C MET A 27 -20.37 7.18 3.67
N GLU A 28 -20.96 7.70 4.75
CA GLU A 28 -22.40 7.88 4.92
C GLU A 28 -22.96 8.80 3.81
N GLY A 29 -23.66 8.22 2.84
CA GLY A 29 -24.25 8.93 1.69
C GLY A 29 -23.68 8.51 0.33
N GLU A 30 -22.62 7.72 0.28
CA GLU A 30 -22.15 7.05 -0.95
C GLU A 30 -22.94 5.75 -1.17
N GLU A 31 -23.38 5.48 -2.39
CA GLU A 31 -24.28 4.35 -2.70
C GLU A 31 -23.56 2.98 -2.71
N TYR A 32 -22.22 2.96 -2.77
CA TYR A 32 -21.41 1.76 -3.02
C TYR A 32 -20.21 1.61 -2.06
N VAL A 33 -20.36 2.05 -0.82
CA VAL A 33 -19.29 2.04 0.20
C VAL A 33 -18.64 0.68 0.37
N GLU A 34 -19.46 -0.36 0.60
CA GLU A 34 -18.96 -1.71 0.84
C GLU A 34 -18.27 -2.29 -0.41
N GLU A 35 -18.86 -2.09 -1.59
CA GLU A 35 -18.29 -2.57 -2.85
C GLU A 35 -16.95 -1.88 -3.18
N MET A 36 -16.83 -0.58 -2.91
CA MET A 36 -15.58 0.16 -3.08
C MET A 36 -14.49 -0.30 -2.10
N LEU A 37 -14.87 -0.65 -0.86
CA LEU A 37 -13.95 -1.20 0.12
C LEU A 37 -13.50 -2.61 -0.29
N ASP A 38 -14.39 -3.45 -0.78
CA ASP A 38 -14.07 -4.80 -1.25
C ASP A 38 -13.10 -4.76 -2.43
N ILE A 39 -13.35 -3.91 -3.44
CA ILE A 39 -12.44 -3.71 -4.58
C ILE A 39 -11.06 -3.25 -4.10
N PHE A 40 -11.02 -2.32 -3.15
CA PHE A 40 -9.75 -1.84 -2.59
C PHE A 40 -8.97 -2.95 -1.87
N ILE A 41 -9.65 -3.75 -1.05
CA ILE A 41 -9.03 -4.88 -0.34
C ILE A 41 -8.53 -5.92 -1.35
N GLU A 42 -9.32 -6.23 -2.38
CA GLU A 42 -8.93 -7.17 -3.44
C GLU A 42 -7.69 -6.69 -4.20
N ASP A 43 -7.71 -5.45 -4.71
CA ASP A 43 -6.60 -4.88 -5.47
C ASP A 43 -5.33 -4.80 -4.63
N THR A 44 -5.44 -4.34 -3.38
CA THR A 44 -4.27 -4.22 -2.49
C THR A 44 -3.72 -5.58 -2.09
N THR A 45 -4.59 -6.57 -1.84
CA THR A 45 -4.17 -7.96 -1.55
C THR A 45 -3.47 -8.59 -2.75
N LYS A 46 -3.97 -8.34 -3.96
CA LYS A 46 -3.34 -8.81 -5.20
C LYS A 46 -1.98 -8.18 -5.42
N GLU A 47 -1.86 -6.85 -5.29
CA GLU A 47 -0.58 -6.15 -5.41
C GLU A 47 0.44 -6.67 -4.39
N LEU A 48 0.00 -6.92 -3.16
CA LEU A 48 0.84 -7.49 -2.11
C LEU A 48 1.31 -8.91 -2.42
N SER A 49 0.43 -9.78 -2.93
CA SER A 49 0.80 -11.11 -3.41
C SER A 49 1.85 -11.01 -4.52
N GLU A 50 1.67 -10.07 -5.46
CA GLU A 50 2.64 -9.85 -6.53
C GLU A 50 3.98 -9.32 -6.02
N MET A 51 3.98 -8.52 -4.94
CA MET A 51 5.21 -8.08 -4.27
C MET A 51 5.95 -9.27 -3.62
N ARG A 52 5.24 -10.14 -2.90
CA ARG A 52 5.79 -11.36 -2.29
C ARG A 52 6.40 -12.30 -3.33
N ASP A 53 5.70 -12.55 -4.42
CA ASP A 53 6.19 -13.36 -5.53
C ASP A 53 7.43 -12.72 -6.19
N ALA A 54 7.40 -11.41 -6.42
CA ALA A 54 8.53 -10.73 -7.04
C ALA A 54 9.74 -10.68 -6.12
N SER A 55 9.55 -10.54 -4.81
CA SER A 55 10.62 -10.58 -3.81
C SER A 55 11.26 -11.98 -3.74
N SER A 56 10.45 -13.02 -3.57
CA SER A 56 10.92 -14.42 -3.46
C SER A 56 11.63 -14.91 -4.72
N MET A 57 11.14 -14.53 -5.91
CA MET A 57 11.76 -14.85 -7.18
C MET A 57 12.90 -13.89 -7.59
N ARG A 58 13.26 -12.93 -6.72
CA ARG A 58 14.26 -11.88 -7.00
C ARG A 58 13.99 -11.11 -8.31
N LYS A 59 12.71 -10.93 -8.67
CA LYS A 59 12.25 -10.16 -9.84
C LYS A 59 12.23 -8.67 -9.53
N TYR A 60 13.40 -8.09 -9.25
CA TYR A 60 13.54 -6.73 -8.73
C TYR A 60 12.99 -5.64 -9.66
N VAL A 61 13.04 -5.83 -10.98
CA VAL A 61 12.39 -4.93 -11.95
C VAL A 61 10.86 -4.90 -11.75
N LYS A 62 10.24 -6.06 -11.55
CA LYS A 62 8.79 -6.16 -11.28
C LYS A 62 8.46 -5.52 -9.92
N LEU A 63 9.25 -5.85 -8.90
CA LEU A 63 9.04 -5.35 -7.54
C LEU A 63 9.20 -3.83 -7.44
N GLY A 64 10.22 -3.26 -8.09
CA GLY A 64 10.41 -1.81 -8.19
C GLY A 64 9.25 -1.11 -8.89
N ARG A 65 8.69 -1.71 -9.94
CA ARG A 65 7.50 -1.16 -10.62
C ARG A 65 6.28 -1.09 -9.70
N ILE A 66 6.04 -2.13 -8.91
CA ILE A 66 4.93 -2.14 -7.95
C ILE A 66 5.16 -1.06 -6.89
N ILE A 67 6.35 -1.03 -6.28
CA ILE A 67 6.71 -0.04 -5.26
C ILE A 67 6.58 1.39 -5.78
N HIS A 68 7.01 1.69 -7.00
CA HIS A 68 6.87 3.03 -7.58
C HIS A 68 5.40 3.40 -7.84
N LYS A 69 4.57 2.43 -8.24
CA LYS A 69 3.13 2.65 -8.47
C LYS A 69 2.39 2.97 -7.18
N THR A 70 2.74 2.29 -6.09
CA THR A 70 2.01 2.32 -4.81
C THR A 70 2.62 3.27 -3.77
N ALA A 71 3.88 3.69 -3.95
CA ALA A 71 4.57 4.60 -3.03
C ALA A 71 3.81 5.89 -2.68
N PRO A 72 3.16 6.60 -3.64
CA PRO A 72 2.38 7.79 -3.32
C PRO A 72 1.27 7.49 -2.30
N LEU A 73 0.59 6.35 -2.45
CA LEU A 73 -0.45 5.90 -1.53
C LEU A 73 0.12 5.58 -0.15
N TRP A 74 1.25 4.89 -0.09
CA TRP A 74 1.92 4.54 1.18
C TRP A 74 2.43 5.76 1.97
N GLU A 75 2.95 6.79 1.27
CA GLU A 75 3.31 8.07 1.91
C GLU A 75 2.10 8.77 2.53
N MET A 76 0.94 8.56 1.92
CA MET A 76 -0.33 9.16 2.28
C MET A 76 -0.94 8.45 3.49
N ILE A 77 -1.10 7.12 3.45
CA ILE A 77 -1.77 6.33 4.52
C ILE A 77 -0.89 6.05 5.75
N ARG A 78 0.37 6.54 5.75
CA ARG A 78 1.37 6.34 6.82
C ARG A 78 1.43 4.88 7.29
N ILE A 79 1.81 3.99 6.37
CA ILE A 79 2.16 2.60 6.72
C ILE A 79 3.23 2.58 7.83
N ASN A 80 3.36 1.46 8.53
CA ASN A 80 4.21 1.29 9.71
C ASN A 80 5.74 1.29 9.42
N ILE A 81 6.20 2.16 8.51
CA ILE A 81 7.60 2.52 8.25
C ILE A 81 7.74 4.03 8.21
N SER A 82 8.91 4.54 8.54
CA SER A 82 9.12 5.98 8.44
C SER A 82 9.14 6.43 6.97
N ARG A 83 8.66 7.65 6.69
CA ARG A 83 8.76 8.26 5.34
C ARG A 83 10.21 8.31 4.84
N ARG A 84 11.18 8.44 5.75
CA ARG A 84 12.61 8.41 5.43
C ARG A 84 13.03 7.03 4.93
N GLU A 85 12.61 5.96 5.60
CA GLU A 85 12.89 4.59 5.18
C GLU A 85 12.23 4.27 3.84
N LEU A 86 10.95 4.64 3.66
CA LEU A 86 10.23 4.45 2.42
C LEU A 86 10.95 5.12 1.25
N LYS A 87 11.26 6.42 1.36
CA LYS A 87 12.01 7.16 0.34
C LYS A 87 13.39 6.58 0.10
N GLY A 88 14.06 6.13 1.16
CA GLY A 88 15.35 5.48 1.06
C GLY A 88 15.31 4.13 0.34
N THR A 89 14.17 3.43 0.35
CA THR A 89 13.97 2.18 -0.40
C THR A 89 13.64 2.47 -1.86
N ILE A 90 12.77 3.45 -2.12
CA ILE A 90 12.41 3.89 -3.49
C ILE A 90 13.60 4.48 -4.25
N ALA A 91 14.47 5.22 -3.56
CA ALA A 91 15.65 5.84 -4.17
C ALA A 91 16.81 4.85 -4.40
N MET A 92 16.68 3.59 -3.99
CA MET A 92 17.74 2.59 -4.14
C MET A 92 17.79 2.07 -5.58
N PRO A 93 18.95 2.11 -6.25
CA PRO A 93 19.12 1.49 -7.56
C PRO A 93 18.80 -0.01 -7.52
N LEU A 94 18.09 -0.53 -8.52
CA LEU A 94 17.67 -1.94 -8.59
C LEU A 94 18.86 -2.91 -8.55
N GLU A 95 20.02 -2.47 -9.02
CA GLU A 95 21.28 -3.24 -9.02
C GLU A 95 21.81 -3.48 -7.60
N LYS A 96 21.33 -2.70 -6.62
CA LYS A 96 21.65 -2.87 -5.20
C LYS A 96 20.61 -3.71 -4.46
N TRP A 97 19.61 -4.25 -5.17
CA TRP A 97 18.61 -5.12 -4.57
C TRP A 97 19.18 -6.54 -4.50
N GLY A 98 19.23 -7.08 -3.28
CA GLY A 98 19.82 -8.37 -2.91
C GLY A 98 20.68 -8.27 -1.65
N GLY A 99 20.63 -9.26 -0.77
CA GLY A 99 21.46 -9.30 0.44
C GLY A 99 20.96 -8.34 1.53
N ILE A 100 21.75 -7.34 1.92
CA ILE A 100 21.40 -6.40 3.01
C ILE A 100 20.11 -5.59 2.70
N SER A 101 19.79 -5.38 1.43
CA SER A 101 18.55 -4.70 1.03
C SER A 101 17.33 -5.62 1.06
N ASP A 102 17.50 -6.95 1.06
CA ASP A 102 16.37 -7.89 1.12
C ASP A 102 15.62 -7.68 2.45
N GLU A 103 16.32 -7.41 3.55
CA GLU A 103 15.70 -7.08 4.85
C GLU A 103 14.89 -5.78 4.81
N ARG A 104 15.35 -4.77 4.06
CA ARG A 104 14.63 -3.49 3.93
C ARG A 104 13.38 -3.62 3.06
N ILE A 105 13.45 -4.44 2.01
CA ILE A 105 12.32 -4.77 1.15
C ILE A 105 11.31 -5.61 1.93
N GLU A 106 11.78 -6.56 2.73
CA GLU A 106 10.92 -7.40 3.56
C GLU A 106 10.16 -6.57 4.60
N LYS A 107 10.84 -5.68 5.33
CA LYS A 107 10.17 -4.74 6.27
C LYS A 107 9.12 -3.87 5.59
N LEU A 108 9.35 -3.46 4.35
CA LEU A 108 8.36 -2.71 3.58
C LEU A 108 7.14 -3.59 3.25
N ILE A 109 7.35 -4.82 2.79
CA ILE A 109 6.27 -5.76 2.50
C ILE A 109 5.44 -6.05 3.76
N GLU A 110 6.09 -6.31 4.90
CA GLU A 110 5.42 -6.57 6.19
C GLU A 110 4.60 -5.36 6.67
N ALA A 111 5.10 -4.14 6.49
CA ALA A 111 4.36 -2.95 6.88
C ALA A 111 3.11 -2.71 6.01
N VAL A 112 3.18 -3.09 4.72
CA VAL A 112 2.02 -3.07 3.82
C VAL A 112 1.04 -4.17 4.20
N GLU A 113 1.52 -5.39 4.52
CA GLU A 113 0.72 -6.49 5.07
C GLU A 113 -0.07 -6.05 6.30
N GLN A 114 0.61 -5.44 7.29
CA GLN A 114 -0.03 -4.95 8.51
C GLN A 114 -1.07 -3.86 8.24
N ALA A 115 -0.82 -2.98 7.27
CA ALA A 115 -1.75 -1.94 6.88
C ALA A 115 -3.03 -2.54 6.26
N VAL A 116 -2.89 -3.56 5.42
CA VAL A 116 -4.03 -4.28 4.82
C VAL A 116 -4.82 -5.06 5.86
N GLU A 117 -4.13 -5.79 6.75
CA GLU A 117 -4.79 -6.59 7.79
C GLU A 117 -5.56 -5.75 8.81
N LYS A 118 -5.17 -4.48 9.03
CA LYS A 118 -5.95 -3.54 9.84
C LYS A 118 -7.28 -3.18 9.20
N VAL A 119 -7.33 -3.04 7.88
CA VAL A 119 -8.54 -2.66 7.14
C VAL A 119 -9.52 -3.84 7.00
N LYS A 120 -9.01 -5.08 7.00
CA LYS A 120 -9.83 -6.30 6.96
C LYS A 120 -10.58 -6.60 8.26
N LYS A 121 -10.15 -6.04 9.39
CA LYS A 121 -10.77 -6.23 10.71
C LYS A 121 -11.88 -5.21 10.93
#